data_AF-A0A961CHW1-F1
#
_entry.id   AF-A0A961CHW1-F1
#
_cell.length_a   1.000
_cell.length_b   1.000
_cell.length_c   1.000
_cell.angle_alpha   90.00
_cell.angle_beta   90.00
_cell.angle_gamma   90.00
#
_symmetry.space_group_name_H-M   'P 1'
#
loop_
_entity.id
_entity.type
_entity.pdbx_description
1 polymer ?
#
loop_
_entity_poly.entity_id
_entity_poly.type
_entity_poly.pdbx_seq_one_letter_code
_entity_poly.pdbx_strand_id
1 'polypeptide(L)'
;STLAATAAYEEAGLGPDDLDLVECQDTDAARELLAYEELGLCGPGECGRLLRDGTTAPNGALPVNVSGGLLSKGEPLGASALGQVVELVRQLRGEAGARQVDGARVALAHTVGRGANASVTILTR
;
A
#
# COMPACT_ATOMS: atom_id res chain seq x y z
N SER A 1 -1.30 1.48 13.12
CA SER A 1 -1.46 0.81 11.81
C SER A 1 -1.77 -0.67 11.96
N THR A 2 -0.98 -1.45 12.69
CA THR A 2 -1.19 -2.91 12.87
C THR A 2 -2.62 -3.28 13.26
N LEU A 3 -3.21 -2.61 14.26
CA LEU A 3 -4.61 -2.83 14.65
C LEU A 3 -5.60 -2.61 13.49
N ALA A 4 -5.40 -1.56 12.69
CA ALA A 4 -6.27 -1.26 11.56
C ALA A 4 -6.07 -2.25 10.40
N ALA A 5 -4.83 -2.69 10.16
CA ALA A 5 -4.52 -3.71 9.16
C ALA A 5 -5.17 -5.05 9.51
N THR A 6 -4.97 -5.52 10.75
CA THR A 6 -5.60 -6.75 11.25
C THR A 6 -7.12 -6.69 11.12
N ALA A 7 -7.75 -5.60 11.55
CA ALA A 7 -9.20 -5.45 11.44
C ALA A 7 -9.68 -5.48 9.97
N ALA A 8 -8.98 -4.81 9.06
CA ALA A 8 -9.33 -4.80 7.64
C ALA A 8 -9.18 -6.18 6.98
N TYR A 9 -8.08 -6.90 7.29
CA TYR A 9 -7.86 -8.27 6.84
C TYR A 9 -8.95 -9.22 7.35
N GLU A 10 -9.29 -9.14 8.65
CA GLU A 10 -10.36 -9.93 9.26
C GLU A 10 -11.73 -9.64 8.62
N GLU A 11 -12.06 -8.36 8.40
CA GLU A 11 -13.32 -7.96 7.76
C GLU A 11 -13.42 -8.45 6.31
N ALA A 12 -12.30 -8.41 5.58
CA ALA A 12 -12.24 -8.86 4.18
C ALA A 12 -12.15 -10.40 4.04
N GLY A 13 -11.78 -11.11 5.10
CA GLY A 13 -11.45 -12.55 5.03
C GLY A 13 -10.20 -12.84 4.19
N LEU A 14 -9.26 -11.90 4.15
CA LEU A 14 -8.01 -11.95 3.38
C LEU A 14 -6.81 -11.72 4.29
N GLY A 15 -5.61 -12.04 3.81
CA GLY A 15 -4.34 -11.78 4.48
C GLY A 15 -3.38 -10.93 3.63
N PRO A 16 -2.21 -10.58 4.19
CA PRO A 16 -1.18 -9.83 3.45
C PRO A 16 -0.67 -10.57 2.20
N ASP A 17 -0.67 -11.91 2.23
CA ASP A 17 -0.24 -12.74 1.09
C ASP A 17 -1.25 -12.76 -0.07
N ASP A 18 -2.48 -12.27 0.13
CA ASP A 18 -3.50 -12.16 -0.91
C ASP A 18 -3.41 -10.83 -1.68
N LEU A 19 -2.56 -9.88 -1.25
CA LEU A 19 -2.45 -8.56 -1.86
C LEU A 19 -1.66 -8.60 -3.17
N ASP A 20 -2.18 -7.93 -4.19
CA ASP A 20 -1.48 -7.75 -5.48
C ASP A 20 -0.72 -6.41 -5.55
N LEU A 21 -1.15 -5.40 -4.80
CA LEU A 21 -0.47 -4.10 -4.71
C LEU A 21 -0.88 -3.31 -3.47
N VAL A 22 -0.02 -2.36 -3.08
CA VAL A 22 -0.24 -1.50 -1.91
C VAL A 22 0.02 -0.03 -2.26
N GLU A 23 -0.83 0.86 -1.76
CA GLU A 23 -0.55 2.29 -1.64
C GLU A 23 -0.53 2.64 -0.14
N CYS A 24 0.64 2.93 0.42
CA CYS A 24 0.81 3.22 1.84
C CYS A 24 1.28 4.66 2.08
N GLN A 25 1.21 5.10 3.34
CA GLN A 25 1.62 6.44 3.72
C GLN A 25 3.15 6.55 3.81
N ASP A 26 3.79 7.11 2.79
CA ASP A 26 5.24 7.38 2.67
C ASP A 26 5.56 8.87 2.83
N THR A 27 5.16 9.52 3.93
CA THR A 27 5.54 10.93 4.20
C THR A 27 7.07 11.14 4.18
N ASP A 28 7.82 10.08 4.49
CA ASP A 28 9.26 9.98 4.30
C ASP A 28 9.64 8.51 4.04
N ALA A 29 10.87 8.29 3.56
CA ALA A 29 11.34 6.94 3.20
C ALA A 29 11.39 5.97 4.40
N ALA A 30 11.65 6.46 5.62
CA ALA A 30 11.67 5.59 6.80
C ALA A 30 10.24 5.18 7.19
N ARG A 31 9.27 6.07 7.02
CA ARG A 31 7.86 5.79 7.26
C ARG A 31 7.34 4.66 6.37
N GLU A 32 7.73 4.61 5.10
CA GLU A 32 7.34 3.53 4.20
C GLU A 32 7.80 2.16 4.73
N LEU A 33 9.05 2.05 5.18
CA LEU A 33 9.56 0.79 5.74
C LEU A 33 8.84 0.37 7.02
N LEU A 34 8.51 1.32 7.90
CA LEU A 34 7.69 1.02 9.07
C LEU A 34 6.29 0.53 8.66
N ALA A 35 5.73 1.05 7.56
CA ALA A 35 4.42 0.62 7.08
C ALA A 35 4.45 -0.83 6.62
N TYR A 36 5.54 -1.32 6.01
CA TYR A 36 5.64 -2.71 5.57
C TYR A 36 5.45 -3.71 6.73
N GLU A 37 6.17 -3.51 7.84
CA GLU A 37 6.03 -4.37 9.03
C GLU A 37 4.64 -4.20 9.67
N GLU A 38 4.18 -2.95 9.80
CA GLU A 38 2.88 -2.66 10.42
C GLU A 38 1.69 -3.22 9.64
N LEU A 39 1.79 -3.32 8.32
CA LEU A 39 0.78 -3.87 7.43
C LEU A 39 0.93 -5.39 7.24
N GLY A 40 1.98 -5.99 7.81
CA GLY A 40 2.25 -7.43 7.71
C GLY A 40 2.83 -7.87 6.36
N LEU A 41 3.38 -6.95 5.56
CA LEU A 41 3.99 -7.27 4.27
C LEU A 41 5.33 -8.00 4.43
N CYS A 42 5.93 -7.88 5.62
CA CYS A 42 7.15 -8.57 6.00
C CYS A 42 7.25 -8.72 7.52
N GLY A 43 8.14 -9.61 7.98
CA GLY A 43 8.45 -9.73 9.40
C GLY A 43 9.26 -8.54 9.95
N PRO A 44 9.37 -8.43 11.29
CA PRO A 44 10.18 -7.40 11.94
C PRO A 44 11.64 -7.44 11.48
N GLY A 45 12.16 -6.30 11.02
CA GLY A 45 13.53 -6.17 10.53
C GLY A 45 13.76 -6.68 9.09
N GLU A 46 12.72 -7.11 8.38
CA GLU A 46 12.85 -7.68 7.04
C GLU A 46 12.68 -6.67 5.90
N CYS A 47 12.28 -5.41 6.16
CA CYS A 47 12.05 -4.41 5.12
C CYS A 47 13.25 -4.21 4.18
N GLY A 48 14.47 -4.21 4.76
CA GLY A 48 15.69 -4.07 3.99
C GLY A 48 15.94 -5.24 3.03
N ARG A 49 15.40 -6.43 3.29
CA ARG A 49 15.45 -7.58 2.38
C ARG A 49 14.47 -7.38 1.23
N LEU A 50 13.21 -6.99 1.51
CA LEU A 50 12.21 -6.72 0.45
C LEU A 50 12.71 -5.69 -0.58
N LEU A 51 13.35 -4.61 -0.10
CA LEU A 51 13.92 -3.61 -0.98
C LEU A 51 15.04 -4.16 -1.87
N ARG A 52 15.97 -4.94 -1.31
CA ARG A 52 17.11 -5.49 -2.05
C ARG A 52 16.67 -6.54 -3.07
N ASP A 53 15.66 -7.33 -2.72
CA ASP A 53 15.09 -8.35 -3.59
C ASP A 53 14.21 -7.75 -4.68
N GLY A 54 13.90 -6.44 -4.60
CA GLY A 54 13.03 -5.75 -5.55
C GLY A 54 11.56 -6.12 -5.39
N THR A 55 11.17 -6.75 -4.27
CA THR A 55 9.80 -7.21 -4.01
C THR A 55 8.79 -6.08 -4.13
N THR A 56 9.14 -4.89 -3.62
CA THR A 56 8.24 -3.72 -3.60
C THR A 56 8.38 -2.79 -4.81
N ALA A 57 9.25 -3.14 -5.77
CA ALA A 57 9.40 -2.37 -6.99
C ALA A 57 8.11 -2.39 -7.84
N PRO A 58 7.92 -1.45 -8.78
CA PRO A 58 6.71 -1.42 -9.63
C PRO A 58 6.43 -2.71 -10.41
N ASN A 59 7.47 -3.49 -10.71
CA ASN A 59 7.40 -4.80 -11.36
C ASN A 59 7.82 -5.96 -10.43
N GLY A 60 7.86 -5.69 -9.12
CA GLY A 60 8.16 -6.67 -8.08
C GLY A 60 6.99 -7.60 -7.80
N ALA A 61 7.20 -8.55 -6.90
CA ALA A 61 6.17 -9.52 -6.52
C ALA A 61 5.01 -8.90 -5.73
N LEU A 62 5.24 -7.78 -5.02
CA LEU A 62 4.22 -7.00 -4.34
C LEU A 62 4.52 -5.51 -4.53
N PRO A 63 4.13 -4.91 -5.66
CA PRO A 63 4.40 -3.51 -5.93
C PRO A 63 3.80 -2.58 -4.88
N VAL A 64 4.63 -1.67 -4.34
CA VAL A 64 4.19 -0.66 -3.37
C VAL A 64 4.35 0.73 -3.98
N ASN A 65 3.34 1.58 -3.78
CA ASN A 65 3.31 2.98 -4.20
C ASN A 65 3.60 3.15 -5.70
N VAL A 66 2.96 2.34 -6.55
CA VAL A 66 3.07 2.44 -8.02
C VAL A 66 2.62 3.80 -8.56
N SER A 67 1.87 4.59 -7.79
CA SER A 67 1.58 6.00 -8.10
C SER A 67 2.81 6.93 -8.02
N GLY A 68 3.92 6.44 -7.46
CA GLY A 68 5.09 7.21 -7.03
C GLY A 68 5.06 7.63 -5.56
N GLY A 69 3.98 7.30 -4.84
CA GLY A 69 3.82 7.62 -3.42
C GLY A 69 3.68 9.11 -3.14
N LEU A 70 3.54 9.48 -1.88
CA LEU A 70 3.54 10.85 -1.40
C LEU A 70 4.90 11.51 -1.63
N LEU A 71 5.99 10.74 -1.61
CA LEU A 71 7.34 11.23 -1.91
C LEU A 71 7.44 11.87 -3.30
N SER A 72 6.73 11.34 -4.31
CA SER A 72 6.78 11.87 -5.69
C SER A 72 5.54 12.66 -6.07
N LYS A 73 4.35 12.16 -5.72
CA LYS A 73 3.06 12.77 -6.09
C LYS A 73 2.71 13.97 -5.20
N GLY A 74 3.32 14.06 -4.02
CA GLY A 74 3.05 15.07 -2.99
C GLY A 74 1.95 14.66 -2.00
N GLU A 75 1.89 15.39 -0.88
CA GLU A 75 1.00 15.11 0.25
C GLU A 75 0.01 16.25 0.53
N PRO A 76 -1.04 16.43 -0.29
CA PRO A 76 -2.15 17.28 0.07
C PRO A 76 -2.98 16.61 1.18
N LEU A 77 -2.81 17.04 2.43
CA LEU A 77 -3.32 16.39 3.65
C LEU A 77 -4.74 15.79 3.57
N GLY A 78 -5.71 16.50 2.98
CA GLY A 78 -7.10 16.02 2.88
C GLY A 78 -7.40 15.13 1.66
N ALA A 79 -6.48 15.07 0.69
CA ALA A 79 -6.67 14.41 -0.59
C ALA A 79 -5.77 13.18 -0.78
N SER A 80 -4.68 13.01 -0.01
CA SER A 80 -3.76 11.88 -0.16
C SER A 80 -4.47 10.53 -0.07
N ALA A 81 -5.30 10.32 0.96
CA ALA A 81 -6.04 9.08 1.17
C ALA A 81 -6.97 8.73 -0.01
N LEU A 82 -7.74 9.72 -0.48
CA LEU A 82 -8.60 9.55 -1.66
C LEU A 82 -7.78 9.30 -2.92
N GLY A 83 -6.62 9.95 -3.03
CA GLY A 83 -5.68 9.75 -4.14
C GLY A 83 -5.12 8.34 -4.20
N GLN A 84 -4.86 7.69 -3.05
CA GLN A 84 -4.47 6.28 -2.98
C GLN A 84 -5.61 5.40 -3.51
N VAL A 85 -6.84 5.58 -3.00
CA VAL A 85 -8.03 4.84 -3.46
C VAL A 85 -8.27 5.01 -4.96
N VAL A 86 -8.14 6.22 -5.50
CA VAL A 86 -8.28 6.48 -6.95
C VAL A 86 -7.26 5.70 -7.77
N GLU A 87 -5.99 5.66 -7.35
CA GLU A 87 -4.98 4.85 -8.04
C GLU A 87 -5.35 3.36 -7.97
N LEU A 88 -5.68 2.84 -6.79
CA LEU A 88 -6.01 1.42 -6.64
C LEU A 88 -7.23 1.02 -7.48
N VAL A 89 -8.27 1.87 -7.54
CA VAL A 89 -9.42 1.60 -8.42
C VAL A 89 -9.01 1.56 -9.89
N ARG A 90 -8.11 2.45 -10.35
CA ARG A 90 -7.58 2.41 -11.72
C ARG A 90 -6.79 1.13 -11.96
N GLN A 91 -5.94 0.75 -11.03
CA GLN A 91 -5.13 -0.48 -11.10
C GLN A 91 -6.03 -1.72 -11.21
N LEU A 92 -6.98 -1.86 -10.30
CA LEU A 92 -7.94 -2.97 -10.30
C LEU A 92 -8.81 -3.00 -11.58
N ARG A 93 -9.09 -1.84 -12.18
CA ARG A 93 -9.86 -1.76 -13.43
C ARG A 93 -9.06 -2.00 -14.70
N GLY A 94 -7.73 -2.03 -14.64
CA GLY A 94 -6.90 -2.09 -15.85
C GLY A 94 -6.77 -0.74 -16.55
N GLU A 95 -6.93 0.37 -15.82
CA GLU A 95 -6.99 1.74 -16.33
C GLU A 95 -5.77 2.58 -15.90
N ALA A 96 -4.72 1.98 -15.35
CA ALA A 96 -3.56 2.71 -14.81
C ALA A 96 -2.46 3.03 -15.85
N GLY A 97 -2.66 2.66 -17.12
CA GLY A 97 -1.77 2.99 -18.23
C GLY A 97 -0.37 2.38 -18.04
N ALA A 98 0.68 3.20 -18.18
CA ALA A 98 2.07 2.72 -18.10
C ALA A 98 2.50 2.18 -16.72
N ARG A 99 1.72 2.45 -15.67
CA ARG A 99 1.99 1.99 -14.29
C ARG A 99 1.16 0.77 -13.90
N GLN A 100 0.47 0.15 -14.86
CA GLN A 100 -0.44 -0.96 -14.60
C GLN A 100 0.27 -2.14 -13.95
N VAL A 101 -0.27 -2.61 -12.83
CA VAL A 101 0.07 -3.91 -12.23
C VAL A 101 -0.79 -4.97 -12.92
N ASP A 102 -0.13 -5.90 -13.60
CA ASP A 102 -0.81 -6.92 -14.40
C ASP A 102 -1.60 -7.87 -13.50
N GLY A 103 -2.87 -8.08 -13.85
CA GLY A 103 -3.71 -9.09 -13.19
C GLY A 103 -4.25 -8.71 -11.81
N ALA A 104 -3.93 -7.54 -11.24
CA ALA A 104 -4.34 -7.13 -9.89
C ALA A 104 -5.85 -7.31 -9.61
N ARG A 105 -6.18 -7.92 -8.46
CA ARG A 105 -7.52 -8.19 -7.95
C ARG A 105 -7.74 -7.75 -6.52
N VAL A 106 -6.70 -7.69 -5.69
CA VAL A 106 -6.75 -7.28 -4.30
C VAL A 106 -5.73 -6.17 -4.06
N ALA A 107 -6.17 -5.05 -3.53
CA ALA A 107 -5.32 -3.88 -3.28
C ALA A 107 -5.54 -3.31 -1.89
N LEU A 108 -4.48 -2.76 -1.28
CA LEU A 108 -4.55 -2.13 0.04
C LEU A 108 -4.17 -0.66 -0.03
N ALA A 109 -5.04 0.22 0.50
CA ALA A 109 -4.70 1.60 0.82
C ALA A 109 -4.42 1.74 2.32
N HIS A 110 -3.38 2.49 2.67
CA HIS A 110 -3.02 2.81 4.05
C HIS A 110 -2.68 4.29 4.19
N THR A 111 -3.36 4.94 5.12
CA THR A 111 -3.13 6.36 5.47
C THR A 111 -2.88 6.49 6.97
N VAL A 112 -1.95 7.37 7.35
CA VAL A 112 -1.75 7.77 8.74
C VAL A 112 -1.98 9.26 8.89
N GLY A 113 -2.80 9.63 9.88
CA GLY A 113 -3.11 11.00 10.24
C GLY A 113 -2.50 11.43 11.58
N ARG A 114 -2.71 12.70 11.92
CA ARG A 114 -2.35 13.22 13.25
C ARG A 114 -3.03 12.44 14.36
N GLY A 115 -2.37 12.38 15.52
CA GLY A 115 -2.91 11.72 16.72
C GLY A 115 -2.84 10.19 16.69
N ALA A 116 -1.89 9.61 15.92
CA ALA A 116 -1.71 8.18 15.75
C ALA A 116 -2.95 7.45 15.15
N ASN A 117 -3.77 8.18 14.39
CA ASN A 117 -4.88 7.61 13.65
C ASN A 117 -4.35 6.94 12.38
N ALA A 118 -4.81 5.72 12.12
CA ALA A 118 -4.51 4.99 10.89
C ALA A 118 -5.81 4.46 10.28
N SER A 119 -5.87 4.47 8.95
CA SER A 119 -6.93 3.84 8.18
C SER A 119 -6.30 2.86 7.20
N VAL A 120 -6.91 1.68 7.08
CA VAL A 120 -6.57 0.67 6.08
C VAL A 120 -7.85 0.34 5.33
N THR A 121 -7.77 0.25 4.01
CA THR A 121 -8.90 -0.11 3.15
C THR A 121 -8.45 -1.16 2.16
N ILE A 122 -9.15 -2.28 2.12
CA ILE A 122 -8.93 -3.34 1.13
C ILE A 122 -9.97 -3.18 0.03
N LEU A 123 -9.52 -3.18 -1.22
CA LEU A 123 -10.36 -3.13 -2.41
C LEU A 123 -10.19 -4.42 -3.19
N THR A 124 -11.30 -5.01 -3.62
CA THR A 124 -11.32 -6.20 -4.46
C THR A 124 -12.06 -5.94 -5.77
N ARG A 125 -11.72 -6.71 -6.82
CA ARG A 125 -12.43 -6.72 -8.11
C ARG A 125 -13.16 -8.04 -8.35
#